data_AF-A0A194Q0Q2-F1
#
_entry.id   AF-A0A194Q0Q2-F1
#
_cell.length_a   1.000
_cell.length_b   1.000
_cell.length_c   1.000
_cell.angle_alpha   90.00
_cell.angle_beta   90.00
_cell.angle_gamma   90.00
#
_symmetry.space_group_name_H-M   'P 1'
#
loop_
_entity.id
_entity.type
_entity.pdbx_description
1 polymer ?
#
loop_
_entity_poly.entity_id
_entity_poly.type
_entity_poly.pdbx_seq_one_letter_code
_entity_poly.pdbx_strand_id
1 'polypeptide(L)'
;MERVDELNQEAIKFNRYQQLVVRQQQDKHRWLLKRAQENSARAAKDEPPLPEEDVNKLFKPHPVPPRLNPMIVAGQINTYSQHISQFCSQSLAKLYLTQALQNAKEAKQNN
;
A
#
# COMPACT_ATOMS: atom_id res chain seq x y z
N MET A 1 -16.28 5.82 -4.83
CA MET A 1 -15.35 5.59 -5.97
C MET A 1 -14.13 6.49 -5.87
N GLU A 2 -14.28 7.82 -5.84
CA GLU A 2 -13.15 8.78 -5.76
C GLU A 2 -12.13 8.48 -4.63
N ARG A 3 -12.58 8.19 -3.40
CA ARG A 3 -11.69 7.81 -2.28
C ARG A 3 -10.90 6.53 -2.53
N VAL A 4 -11.49 5.58 -3.26
CA VAL A 4 -10.82 4.32 -3.63
C VAL A 4 -9.76 4.58 -4.69
N ASP A 5 -10.06 5.44 -5.67
CA ASP A 5 -9.10 5.83 -6.70
C ASP A 5 -7.93 6.61 -6.11
N GLU A 6 -8.20 7.54 -5.17
CA GLU A 6 -7.17 8.27 -4.41
C GLU A 6 -6.25 7.30 -3.65
N LEU A 7 -6.83 6.34 -2.92
CA LEU A 7 -6.05 5.33 -2.19
C LEU A 7 -5.20 4.46 -3.13
N ASN A 8 -5.74 4.10 -4.29
CA ASN A 8 -5.02 3.32 -5.29
C ASN A 8 -3.83 4.10 -5.87
N GLN A 9 -4.00 5.39 -6.16
CA GLN A 9 -2.90 6.25 -6.62
C GLN A 9 -1.78 6.34 -5.57
N GLU A 10 -2.12 6.51 -4.30
CA GLU A 10 -1.15 6.50 -3.20
C GLU A 10 -0.44 5.14 -3.05
N ALA A 11 -1.15 4.03 -3.26
CA ALA A 11 -0.56 2.70 -3.26
C ALA A 11 0.45 2.53 -4.40
N ILE A 12 0.14 3.03 -5.61
CA ILE A 12 1.07 3.01 -6.76
C ILE A 12 2.32 3.82 -6.45
N LYS A 13 2.19 5.02 -5.87
CA LYS A 13 3.36 5.84 -5.46
C LYS A 13 4.24 5.09 -4.47
N PHE A 14 3.63 4.44 -3.47
CA PHE A 14 4.37 3.65 -2.49
C PHE A 14 5.08 2.43 -3.10
N ASN A 15 4.43 1.73 -4.02
CA ASN A 15 5.03 0.60 -4.73
C ASN A 15 6.25 1.03 -5.57
N ARG A 16 6.17 2.17 -6.25
CA ARG A 16 7.31 2.74 -6.98
C ARG A 16 8.47 3.07 -6.03
N TYR A 17 8.17 3.69 -4.87
CA TYR A 17 9.17 3.93 -3.84
C TYR A 17 9.86 2.63 -3.38
N GLN A 18 9.10 1.57 -3.10
CA GLN A 18 9.65 0.26 -2.73
C GLN A 18 10.59 -0.29 -3.81
N GLN A 19 10.22 -0.21 -5.08
CA GLN A 19 11.07 -0.65 -6.19
C GLN A 19 12.38 0.14 -6.26
N LEU A 20 12.34 1.46 -6.05
CA LEU A 20 13.54 2.31 -6.03
C LEU A 20 14.48 1.95 -4.87
N VAL A 21 13.93 1.71 -3.68
CA VAL A 21 14.70 1.28 -2.51
C VAL A 21 15.39 -0.05 -2.77
N VAL A 22 14.67 -1.04 -3.30
CA VAL A 22 15.24 -2.36 -3.62
C VAL A 22 16.35 -2.24 -4.66
N ARG A 23 16.13 -1.47 -5.73
CA ARG A 23 17.16 -1.23 -6.75
C ARG A 23 18.40 -0.57 -6.15
N GLN A 24 18.21 0.46 -5.32
CA GLN A 24 19.31 1.13 -4.64
C GLN A 24 20.10 0.18 -3.72
N GLN A 25 19.41 -0.71 -3.00
CA GLN A 25 20.06 -1.70 -2.16
C GLN A 25 20.89 -2.70 -2.98
N GLN A 26 20.37 -3.14 -4.13
CA GLN A 26 21.11 -4.00 -5.07
C GLN A 26 22.33 -3.29 -5.66
N ASP A 27 22.19 -2.03 -6.06
CA ASP A 27 23.29 -1.23 -6.59
C ASP A 27 24.38 -0.99 -5.55
N LYS A 28 23.99 -0.69 -4.30
CA LYS A 28 24.91 -0.57 -3.15
C LYS A 28 25.66 -1.89 -2.91
N HIS A 29 24.95 -3.01 -2.92
CA HIS A 29 25.58 -4.32 -2.72
C HIS A 29 26.59 -4.65 -3.83
N ARG A 30 26.22 -4.42 -5.10
CA ARG A 30 27.10 -4.62 -6.25
C ARG A 30 28.36 -3.73 -6.17
N TRP A 31 28.18 -2.47 -5.77
CA TRP A 31 29.31 -1.55 -5.60
C TRP A 31 30.27 -2.02 -4.50
N LEU A 32 29.74 -2.45 -3.35
CA LEU A 32 30.55 -2.97 -2.24
C LEU A 32 31.32 -4.23 -2.65
N LEU A 33 30.68 -5.16 -3.36
CA LEU A 33 31.33 -6.38 -3.85
C LEU A 33 32.48 -6.05 -4.82
N LYS A 34 32.25 -5.13 -5.76
CA LYS A 34 33.28 -4.69 -6.71
C LYS A 34 34.48 -4.07 -5.98
N ARG A 35 34.22 -3.22 -4.98
CA ARG A 35 35.26 -2.58 -4.16
C ARG A 35 36.07 -3.61 -3.37
N ALA A 36 35.41 -4.61 -2.79
CA ALA A 36 36.08 -5.70 -2.09
C ALA A 36 36.99 -6.50 -3.02
N GLN A 37 36.53 -6.81 -4.23
CA GLN A 37 37.34 -7.51 -5.25
C GLN A 37 38.56 -6.67 -5.69
N GLU A 38 38.37 -5.38 -5.98
CA GLU A 38 39.47 -4.49 -6.36
C GLU A 38 40.50 -4.30 -5.25
N ASN A 39 40.05 -4.18 -3.99
CA ASN A 39 40.95 -4.09 -2.84
C ASN A 39 41.72 -5.39 -2.62
N SER A 40 41.08 -6.55 -2.80
CA SER A 40 41.76 -7.85 -2.74
C SER A 40 42.81 -8.00 -3.83
N ALA A 41 42.55 -7.50 -5.04
CA ALA A 41 43.51 -7.54 -6.14
C ALA A 41 44.71 -6.60 -5.93
N ARG A 42 44.49 -5.43 -5.31
CA ARG A 42 45.57 -4.50 -4.91
C ARG A 42 46.42 -5.06 -3.78
N ALA A 43 45.80 -5.67 -2.78
CA ALA A 43 46.51 -6.33 -1.69
C ALA A 43 47.45 -7.44 -2.20
N ALA A 44 47.05 -8.19 -3.23
CA ALA A 44 47.91 -9.19 -3.86
C ALA A 44 49.10 -8.61 -4.65
N LYS A 45 49.10 -7.30 -4.92
CA LYS A 45 50.16 -6.55 -5.61
C LYS A 45 50.96 -5.65 -4.67
N ASP A 46 50.75 -5.78 -3.35
CA ASP A 46 51.30 -4.88 -2.33
C ASP A 46 50.97 -3.38 -2.54
N GLU A 47 49.85 -3.09 -3.22
CA GLU A 47 49.33 -1.73 -3.39
C GLU A 47 48.34 -1.38 -2.27
N PRO A 48 48.30 -0.11 -1.80
CA PRO A 48 47.36 0.32 -0.78
C PRO A 48 45.90 0.22 -1.29
N PRO A 49 44.94 -0.06 -0.38
CA PRO A 49 43.53 -0.15 -0.73
C PRO A 49 42.99 1.20 -1.23
N LEU A 50 41.93 1.17 -2.02
CA LEU A 50 41.32 2.40 -2.50
C LEU A 50 40.80 3.27 -1.33
N PRO A 51 40.81 4.61 -1.48
CA PRO A 51 40.28 5.51 -0.46
C PRO A 51 38.84 5.16 -0.08
N GLU A 52 38.51 5.22 1.21
CA GLU A 52 37.15 5.02 1.69
C GLU A 52 36.25 6.15 1.19
N GLU A 53 35.43 5.84 0.18
CA GLU A 53 34.33 6.72 -0.21
C GLU A 53 33.15 6.45 0.73
N ASP A 54 32.59 7.53 1.29
CA ASP A 54 31.39 7.42 2.11
C ASP A 54 30.22 6.93 1.27
N VAL A 55 29.91 5.64 1.41
CA VAL A 55 28.85 4.93 0.71
C VAL A 55 27.50 5.61 0.92
N ASN A 56 27.31 6.32 2.03
CA ASN A 56 26.07 7.04 2.31
C ASN A 56 25.97 8.35 1.53
N LYS A 57 27.10 8.96 1.12
CA LYS A 57 27.09 10.11 0.19
C LYS A 57 26.75 9.65 -1.24
N LEU A 58 27.17 8.45 -1.62
CA LEU A 58 26.94 7.87 -2.95
C LEU A 58 25.52 7.33 -3.13
N PHE A 59 24.98 6.66 -2.11
CA PHE A 59 23.64 6.06 -2.13
C PHE A 59 22.70 6.74 -1.14
N LYS A 60 22.21 7.93 -1.50
CA LYS A 60 21.29 8.71 -0.65
C LYS A 60 19.93 8.02 -0.54
N PRO A 61 19.38 7.79 0.67
CA PRO A 61 18.07 7.19 0.84
C PRO A 61 16.98 7.94 0.05
N HIS A 62 16.12 7.18 -0.63
CA HIS A 62 14.97 7.76 -1.30
C HIS A 62 13.97 8.31 -0.28
N PRO A 63 13.33 9.46 -0.53
CA PRO A 63 12.34 10.01 0.39
C PRO A 63 11.11 9.10 0.45
N VAL A 64 10.67 8.80 1.68
CA VAL A 64 9.48 7.98 1.92
C VAL A 64 8.22 8.77 1.57
N PRO A 65 7.30 8.22 0.75
CA PRO A 65 6.01 8.85 0.51
C PRO A 65 5.19 9.00 1.80
N PRO A 66 4.49 10.13 2.03
CA PRO A 66 3.64 10.33 3.20
C PRO A 66 2.58 9.22 3.35
N ARG A 67 2.38 8.72 4.58
CA ARG A 67 1.45 7.61 4.86
C ARG A 67 0.15 8.03 5.55
N LEU A 68 0.09 9.26 6.05
CA LEU A 68 -1.05 9.77 6.81
C LEU A 68 -2.32 9.87 5.96
N ASN A 69 -2.25 10.48 4.78
CA ASN A 69 -3.42 10.62 3.90
C ASN A 69 -4.01 9.26 3.49
N PRO A 70 -3.23 8.28 2.97
CA PRO A 70 -3.77 6.96 2.67
C PRO A 70 -4.40 6.26 3.89
N MET A 71 -3.86 6.45 5.10
CA MET A 71 -4.45 5.90 6.33
C MET A 71 -5.83 6.49 6.63
N ILE A 72 -5.97 7.82 6.51
CA ILE A 72 -7.25 8.52 6.71
C ILE A 72 -8.27 8.07 5.68
N VAL A 73 -7.88 8.04 4.40
CA VAL A 73 -8.77 7.64 3.29
C VAL A 73 -9.22 6.19 3.44
N ALA A 74 -8.35 5.28 3.87
CA ALA A 74 -8.72 3.91 4.19
C ALA A 74 -9.77 3.82 5.32
N GLY A 75 -9.62 4.63 6.37
CA GLY A 75 -10.61 4.73 7.45
C GLY A 75 -11.97 5.26 6.98
N GLN A 76 -11.97 6.25 6.09
CA GLN A 76 -13.20 6.76 5.46
C GLN A 76 -13.89 5.67 4.63
N ILE A 77 -13.15 4.93 3.80
CA ILE A 77 -13.68 3.82 3.00
C ILE A 77 -14.32 2.75 3.90
N ASN A 78 -13.64 2.38 4.99
CA ASN A 78 -14.18 1.42 5.95
C ASN A 78 -15.50 1.89 6.58
N THR A 79 -15.55 3.17 6.99
CA THR A 79 -16.76 3.77 7.57
C THR A 79 -17.92 3.78 6.56
N TYR A 80 -17.65 4.16 5.30
CA TYR A 80 -18.65 4.10 4.24
C TYR A 80 -19.15 2.68 3.97
N SER A 81 -18.25 1.69 3.97
CA SER A 81 -18.63 0.29 3.82
C SER A 81 -19.58 -0.16 4.93
N GLN A 82 -19.29 0.18 6.19
CA GLN A 82 -20.17 -0.12 7.32
C GLN A 82 -21.54 0.54 7.19
N HIS A 83 -21.58 1.83 6.81
CA HIS A 83 -22.84 2.54 6.61
C HIS A 83 -23.69 1.92 5.49
N ILE A 84 -23.06 1.52 4.38
CA ILE A 84 -23.75 0.83 3.29
C ILE A 84 -24.32 -0.50 3.78
N SER A 85 -23.53 -1.32 4.49
CA SER A 85 -24.01 -2.60 5.03
C SER A 85 -25.19 -2.42 5.99
N GLN A 86 -25.14 -1.43 6.88
CA GLN A 86 -26.24 -1.11 7.78
C GLN A 86 -27.49 -0.67 7.02
N PHE A 87 -27.34 0.22 6.04
CA PHE A 87 -28.44 0.69 5.21
C PHE A 87 -29.11 -0.44 4.42
N CYS A 88 -28.31 -1.33 3.81
CA CYS A 88 -28.82 -2.51 3.12
C CYS A 88 -29.59 -3.44 4.06
N SER A 89 -29.05 -3.71 5.25
CA SER A 89 -29.70 -4.56 6.25
C SER A 89 -31.05 -3.99 6.69
N GLN A 90 -31.14 -2.68 6.94
CA GLN A 90 -32.39 -2.01 7.29
C GLN A 90 -33.40 -2.01 6.14
N SER A 91 -32.93 -1.76 4.91
CA SER A 91 -33.78 -1.76 3.71
C SER A 91 -34.38 -3.14 3.45
N LEU A 92 -33.57 -4.19 3.62
CA LEU A 92 -33.99 -5.59 3.48
C LEU A 92 -35.02 -5.97 4.56
N ALA A 93 -34.80 -5.57 5.81
CA ALA A 93 -35.77 -5.78 6.89
C ALA A 93 -37.13 -5.11 6.60
N LYS A 94 -37.11 -3.85 6.13
CA LYS A 94 -38.33 -3.13 5.72
C LYS A 94 -39.05 -3.82 4.56
N LEU A 95 -38.31 -4.35 3.59
CA LEU A 95 -38.87 -5.07 2.46
C LEU A 95 -39.58 -6.35 2.91
N TYR A 96 -38.94 -7.16 3.76
CA TYR A 96 -39.57 -8.37 4.29
C TYR A 96 -40.78 -8.09 5.18
N LEU A 97 -40.71 -7.06 6.03
CA LEU A 97 -41.87 -6.63 6.84
C LEU A 97 -43.03 -6.20 5.95
N THR A 98 -42.76 -5.39 4.92
CA THR A 98 -43.79 -4.95 3.96
C THR A 98 -44.40 -6.14 3.20
N GLN A 99 -43.57 -7.08 2.76
CA GLN A 99 -44.04 -8.29 2.07
C GLN A 99 -44.94 -9.15 2.98
N ALA A 100 -44.55 -9.36 4.24
CA ALA A 100 -45.34 -10.12 5.20
C ALA A 100 -46.70 -9.45 5.48
N LEU A 101 -46.71 -8.12 5.63
CA LEU A 101 -47.94 -7.35 5.81
C LEU A 101 -48.86 -7.41 4.58
N GLN A 102 -48.30 -7.34 3.38
CA GLN A 102 -49.06 -7.45 2.14
C GLN A 102 -49.69 -8.85 1.99
N ASN A 103 -48.91 -9.91 2.21
CA ASN A 103 -49.42 -11.29 2.18
C ASN A 103 -50.55 -11.51 3.19
N ALA A 104 -50.40 -10.96 4.41
CA ALA A 104 -51.43 -11.06 5.45
C ALA A 104 -52.73 -10.32 5.08
N LYS A 105 -52.60 -9.20 4.36
CA LYS A 105 -53.75 -8.43 3.85
C LYS A 105 -54.50 -9.21 2.75
N GLU A 106 -53.78 -9.79 1.81
CA GLU A 106 -54.36 -10.61 0.73
C GLU A 106 -55.06 -11.86 1.27
N ALA A 107 -54.48 -12.54 2.25
CA ALA A 107 -55.09 -13.68 2.92
C ALA A 107 -56.41 -13.34 3.64
N LYS A 108 -56.57 -12.10 4.14
CA LYS A 108 -57.81 -11.63 4.76
C LYS A 108 -58.90 -11.23 3.76
N GLN A 109 -58.55 -10.87 2.51
CA GLN A 109 -59.52 -10.51 1.48
C GLN A 109 -60.14 -11.73 0.78
N ASN A 110 -59.46 -12.89 0.84
CA ASN A 110 -59.88 -14.13 0.19
C ASN A 110 -60.65 -15.11 1.11
N ASN A 111 -60.91 -14.73 2.36
CA ASN A 111 -61.77 -15.44 3.32
C ASN A 111 -63.01 -14.60 3.63
#